data_AF-A0A955ZMA1-F1
#
_entry.id   AF-A0A955ZMA1-F1
#
_cell.length_a   1.000
_cell.length_b   1.000
_cell.length_c   1.000
_cell.angle_alpha   90.00
_cell.angle_beta   90.00
_cell.angle_gamma   90.00
#
_symmetry.space_group_name_H-M   'P 1'
#
loop_
_entity.id
_entity.type
_entity.pdbx_description
1 polymer ?
#
loop_
_entity_poly.entity_id
_entity_poly.type
_entity_poly.pdbx_seq_one_letter_code
_entity_poly.pdbx_strand_id
1 'polypeptide(L)'
;MVRAALVGLGIIVVALAGCGDDSTAGQADAGSGGTSASGGTSGSGGTSASGGTSGSGGASGAGGSTGFGGSSGAGGTSGAGGASGLDFPGSAAVSTTMRFQFLDPQTHGLPIWGPAGQGATYVWRAYPRQQPGYYTTFFWGTTGNFTWGGYTYYGFHPYPQKDGTVHRWEIAGDNGGDFLGDDVIYDRWFTQVARVWADGSGKHMEFYWDWPDQSKLLAHTAGTSYGNGDPPAPALTWGDAPWPSSTGIYGPSGEGNEVYDGILRGIQIYSDKLSLADVQSEIDSPVSTAAGKASIWYLNIDPTPTDISDKSGQGHDPEWVGAERPSLYQE
;
A
#
# COMPACT_ATOMS: atom_id res chain seq x y z
N MET A 1 6.44 -77.38 46.19
CA MET A 1 5.33 -78.30 45.91
C MET A 1 4.09 -77.48 45.61
N VAL A 2 3.47 -77.80 44.48
CA VAL A 2 2.38 -77.08 43.82
C VAL A 2 1.14 -76.94 44.70
N ARG A 3 0.53 -75.74 44.74
CA ARG A 3 -0.89 -75.60 45.07
C ARG A 3 -1.58 -74.74 44.02
N ALA A 4 -2.69 -75.30 43.56
CA ALA A 4 -3.49 -74.92 42.41
C ALA A 4 -4.44 -73.75 42.70
N ALA A 5 -4.93 -73.21 41.58
CA ALA A 5 -5.88 -72.13 41.41
C ALA A 5 -7.21 -72.31 42.14
N LEU A 6 -7.85 -71.18 42.46
CA LEU A 6 -9.28 -71.03 42.24
C LEU A 6 -9.57 -69.62 41.70
N VAL A 7 -10.36 -69.61 40.64
CA VAL A 7 -10.75 -68.48 39.80
C VAL A 7 -11.93 -67.75 40.45
N GLY A 8 -11.86 -66.41 40.52
CA GLY A 8 -12.97 -65.53 40.86
C GLY A 8 -12.87 -64.27 40.00
N LEU A 9 -13.54 -64.30 38.84
CA LEU A 9 -13.55 -63.20 37.87
C LEU A 9 -14.62 -62.18 38.29
N GLY A 10 -14.17 -60.98 38.68
CA GLY A 10 -15.02 -59.84 38.99
C GLY A 10 -15.59 -59.20 37.73
N ILE A 11 -16.88 -58.86 37.79
CA ILE A 11 -17.60 -58.10 36.79
C ILE A 11 -17.09 -56.65 36.83
N ILE A 12 -16.37 -56.23 35.78
CA ILE A 12 -16.02 -54.84 35.52
C ILE A 12 -17.12 -54.26 34.62
N VAL A 13 -17.80 -53.22 35.10
CA VAL A 13 -18.68 -52.37 34.29
C VAL A 13 -17.78 -51.53 33.38
N VAL A 14 -17.66 -51.94 32.12
CA VAL A 14 -17.04 -51.16 31.05
C VAL A 14 -18.10 -50.20 30.52
N ALA A 15 -17.87 -48.90 30.70
CA ALA A 15 -18.58 -47.88 29.94
C ALA A 15 -18.15 -48.01 28.46
N LEU A 16 -19.09 -48.38 27.58
CA LEU A 16 -18.85 -48.36 26.14
C LEU A 16 -18.69 -46.91 25.70
N ALA A 17 -17.46 -46.53 25.33
CA ALA A 17 -17.22 -45.46 24.39
C ALA A 17 -17.66 -45.96 23.01
N GLY A 18 -18.73 -45.39 22.46
CA GLY A 18 -19.15 -45.65 21.09
C GLY A 18 -18.14 -45.07 20.12
N CYS A 19 -17.40 -45.94 19.44
CA CYS A 19 -16.83 -45.65 18.13
C CYS A 19 -17.91 -45.95 17.08
N GLY A 20 -18.24 -44.94 16.28
CA GLY A 20 -19.02 -45.11 15.06
C GLY A 20 -18.23 -44.48 13.93
N ASP A 21 -17.62 -45.33 13.09
CA ASP A 21 -17.03 -44.89 11.83
C ASP A 21 -17.99 -45.17 10.67
N ASP A 22 -18.23 -44.10 9.93
CA ASP A 22 -18.22 -43.96 8.47
C ASP A 22 -19.32 -44.64 7.63
N SER A 23 -20.28 -43.83 7.16
CA SER A 23 -20.30 -43.37 5.75
C SER A 23 -21.70 -42.89 5.35
N THR A 24 -21.80 -41.61 4.99
CA THR A 24 -22.45 -41.12 3.75
C THR A 24 -22.46 -39.60 3.78
N ALA A 25 -22.04 -39.02 2.66
CA ALA A 25 -22.05 -37.59 2.41
C ALA A 25 -23.47 -37.00 2.53
N GLY A 26 -23.56 -35.82 3.15
CA GLY A 26 -24.62 -34.86 2.83
C GLY A 26 -25.62 -34.49 3.93
N GLN A 27 -25.17 -33.97 5.08
CA GLN A 27 -25.82 -32.85 5.77
C GLN A 27 -24.96 -32.43 6.96
N ALA A 28 -24.41 -31.22 6.94
CA ALA A 28 -23.77 -30.65 8.14
C ALA A 28 -24.89 -30.24 9.10
N ASP A 29 -24.98 -30.93 10.24
CA ASP A 29 -26.00 -30.68 11.26
C ASP A 29 -25.88 -29.28 11.86
N ALA A 30 -26.99 -28.54 11.85
CA ALA A 30 -27.13 -27.25 12.54
C ALA A 30 -27.30 -27.51 14.06
N GLY A 31 -26.22 -27.44 14.83
CA GLY A 31 -26.25 -27.56 16.29
C GLY A 31 -26.39 -26.21 16.98
N SER A 32 -27.38 -26.06 17.87
CA SER A 32 -27.50 -24.94 18.81
C SER A 32 -26.75 -25.24 20.11
N GLY A 33 -25.71 -24.46 20.43
CA GLY A 33 -24.93 -24.63 21.66
C GLY A 33 -25.68 -24.13 22.90
N GLY A 34 -25.56 -24.85 24.02
CA GLY A 34 -25.97 -24.36 25.34
C GLY A 34 -25.12 -23.16 25.80
N THR A 35 -25.43 -22.60 26.97
CA THR A 35 -24.89 -21.34 27.54
C THR A 35 -23.35 -21.18 27.56
N SER A 36 -22.57 -22.24 27.26
CA SER A 36 -21.11 -22.20 27.17
C SER A 36 -20.51 -23.15 26.10
N ALA A 37 -21.27 -23.55 25.07
CA ALA A 37 -20.79 -24.50 24.05
C ALA A 37 -20.42 -23.83 22.71
N SER A 38 -19.33 -24.27 22.08
CA SER A 38 -18.95 -23.89 20.71
C SER A 38 -19.97 -24.38 19.69
N GLY A 39 -20.44 -23.50 18.79
CA GLY A 39 -21.32 -23.90 17.69
C GLY A 39 -20.60 -24.80 16.69
N GLY A 40 -21.33 -25.75 16.07
CA GLY A 40 -20.82 -26.48 14.90
C GLY A 40 -20.54 -25.54 13.72
N THR A 41 -19.97 -26.06 12.63
CA THR A 41 -19.51 -25.33 11.43
C THR A 41 -20.51 -24.29 10.88
N SER A 42 -21.81 -24.51 11.11
CA SER A 42 -22.93 -23.64 10.71
C SER A 42 -23.92 -23.33 11.86
N GLY A 43 -23.45 -23.27 13.12
CA GLY A 43 -24.30 -23.09 14.30
C GLY A 43 -24.14 -21.75 15.02
N SER A 44 -25.21 -21.27 15.66
CA SER A 44 -25.19 -20.09 16.55
C SER A 44 -24.68 -20.45 17.94
N GLY A 45 -23.72 -19.68 18.47
CA GLY A 45 -23.21 -19.85 19.82
C GLY A 45 -24.22 -19.43 20.90
N GLY A 46 -24.20 -20.09 22.06
CA GLY A 46 -24.92 -19.62 23.26
C GLY A 46 -24.35 -18.29 23.80
N THR A 47 -24.99 -17.69 24.80
CA THR A 47 -24.74 -16.32 25.31
C THR A 47 -23.28 -15.89 25.50
N SER A 48 -22.37 -16.81 25.78
CA SER A 48 -20.92 -16.55 25.95
C SER A 48 -20.01 -17.41 25.07
N ALA A 49 -20.52 -17.92 23.93
CA ALA A 49 -19.79 -18.85 23.07
C ALA A 49 -19.40 -18.25 21.70
N SER A 50 -18.32 -18.77 21.12
CA SER A 50 -17.91 -18.49 19.74
C SER A 50 -18.81 -19.21 18.73
N GLY A 51 -19.19 -18.51 17.66
CA GLY A 51 -19.85 -19.12 16.51
C GLY A 51 -18.90 -20.06 15.77
N GLY A 52 -19.43 -21.08 15.08
CA GLY A 52 -18.63 -21.88 14.14
C GLY A 52 -18.25 -21.06 12.90
N THR A 53 -17.50 -21.64 11.96
CA THR A 53 -16.90 -20.98 10.78
C THR A 53 -17.82 -20.02 10.02
N SER A 54 -19.13 -20.31 9.97
CA SER A 54 -20.16 -19.45 9.36
C SER A 54 -21.31 -19.06 10.30
N GLY A 55 -21.12 -19.17 11.61
CA GLY A 55 -22.14 -18.94 12.64
C GLY A 55 -22.04 -17.59 13.35
N SER A 56 -23.18 -17.08 13.83
CA SER A 56 -23.25 -15.88 14.67
C SER A 56 -22.83 -16.20 16.12
N GLY A 57 -22.01 -15.33 16.71
CA GLY A 57 -21.62 -15.43 18.12
C GLY A 57 -22.80 -15.17 19.06
N GLY A 58 -22.70 -15.62 20.31
CA GLY A 58 -23.66 -15.26 21.35
C GLY A 58 -23.58 -13.77 21.72
N ALA A 59 -24.49 -13.30 22.59
CA ALA A 59 -24.57 -11.89 23.01
C ALA A 59 -23.23 -11.26 23.44
N SER A 60 -22.31 -12.06 24.00
CA SER A 60 -20.93 -11.70 24.38
C SER A 60 -19.84 -12.57 23.75
N GLY A 61 -20.14 -13.29 22.65
CA GLY A 61 -19.20 -14.19 21.97
C GLY A 61 -18.73 -13.66 20.61
N ALA A 62 -17.54 -14.06 20.18
CA ALA A 62 -17.01 -13.74 18.85
C ALA A 62 -17.76 -14.50 17.74
N GLY A 63 -18.02 -13.83 16.61
CA GLY A 63 -18.55 -14.48 15.42
C GLY A 63 -17.54 -15.44 14.78
N GLY A 64 -18.01 -16.38 13.95
CA GLY A 64 -17.14 -17.19 13.09
C GLY A 64 -16.42 -16.35 12.04
N SER A 65 -15.50 -16.96 11.28
CA SER A 65 -14.73 -16.29 10.20
C SER A 65 -15.57 -15.55 9.16
N THR A 66 -16.86 -15.87 9.00
CA THR A 66 -17.80 -15.13 8.16
C THR A 66 -19.07 -14.68 8.89
N GLY A 67 -19.09 -14.77 10.23
CA GLY A 67 -20.26 -14.52 11.06
C GLY A 67 -20.24 -13.18 11.80
N PHE A 68 -21.43 -12.61 12.02
CA PHE A 68 -21.60 -11.42 12.85
C PHE A 68 -21.39 -11.75 14.34
N GLY A 69 -20.65 -10.89 15.05
CA GLY A 69 -20.55 -10.94 16.51
C GLY A 69 -21.86 -10.53 17.17
N GLY A 70 -22.08 -10.97 18.42
CA GLY A 70 -23.22 -10.50 19.20
C GLY A 70 -23.08 -9.04 19.63
N SER A 71 -24.11 -8.51 20.31
CA SER A 71 -24.23 -7.11 20.75
C SER A 71 -23.06 -6.54 21.56
N SER A 72 -22.18 -7.38 22.12
CA SER A 72 -20.92 -6.98 22.75
C SER A 72 -19.70 -7.82 22.33
N GLY A 73 -19.81 -8.62 21.26
CA GLY A 73 -18.74 -9.45 20.72
C GLY A 73 -18.10 -8.85 19.45
N ALA A 74 -16.80 -9.07 19.27
CA ALA A 74 -16.11 -8.70 18.04
C ALA A 74 -16.67 -9.50 16.84
N GLY A 75 -16.95 -8.81 15.73
CA GLY A 75 -17.26 -9.45 14.45
C GLY A 75 -16.11 -10.33 13.98
N GLY A 76 -16.42 -11.42 13.29
CA GLY A 76 -15.40 -12.29 12.71
C GLY A 76 -14.48 -11.52 11.76
N THR A 77 -13.19 -11.86 11.77
CA THR A 77 -12.23 -11.37 10.79
C THR A 77 -12.66 -11.92 9.43
N SER A 78 -13.17 -11.05 8.55
CA SER A 78 -13.19 -11.31 7.11
C SER A 78 -11.83 -11.89 6.74
N GLY A 79 -11.82 -13.08 6.11
CA GLY A 79 -10.59 -13.75 5.72
C GLY A 79 -9.67 -12.76 5.01
N ALA A 80 -8.40 -12.71 5.44
CA ALA A 80 -7.40 -11.88 4.79
C ALA A 80 -7.35 -12.27 3.30
N GLY A 81 -7.97 -11.46 2.44
CA GLY A 81 -7.63 -11.46 1.03
C GLY A 81 -6.14 -11.12 0.93
N GLY A 82 -5.44 -11.73 -0.01
CA GLY A 82 -4.04 -11.37 -0.30
C GLY A 82 -3.92 -9.86 -0.51
N ALA A 83 -2.74 -9.32 -0.21
CA ALA A 83 -2.49 -7.89 -0.38
C ALA A 83 -2.72 -7.48 -1.84
N SER A 84 -3.34 -6.33 -2.06
CA SER A 84 -3.73 -5.87 -3.41
C SER A 84 -2.87 -4.71 -3.91
N GLY A 85 -3.01 -4.38 -5.18
CA GLY A 85 -2.32 -3.25 -5.78
C GLY A 85 -2.88 -2.83 -7.13
N LEU A 86 -2.25 -1.81 -7.68
CA LEU A 86 -2.58 -1.21 -8.97
C LEU A 86 -1.57 -1.71 -10.01
N ASP A 87 -2.00 -2.59 -10.92
CA ASP A 87 -1.19 -3.11 -12.03
C ASP A 87 -1.34 -2.22 -13.27
N PHE A 88 -0.37 -1.33 -13.47
CA PHE A 88 -0.31 -0.41 -14.60
C PHE A 88 0.32 -1.12 -15.81
N PRO A 89 -0.32 -1.03 -17.00
CA PRO A 89 0.06 -1.83 -18.16
C PRO A 89 1.19 -1.22 -19.01
N GLY A 90 1.78 -0.10 -18.58
CA GLY A 90 2.73 0.67 -19.37
C GLY A 90 2.08 1.52 -20.47
N SER A 91 2.89 2.38 -21.08
CA SER A 91 2.44 3.42 -22.02
C SER A 91 1.78 2.87 -23.27
N ALA A 92 2.25 1.72 -23.78
CA ALA A 92 1.75 1.14 -25.03
C ALA A 92 0.28 0.65 -24.96
N ALA A 93 -0.26 0.48 -23.75
CA ALA A 93 -1.62 -0.02 -23.51
C ALA A 93 -2.63 1.09 -23.18
N VAL A 94 -2.19 2.34 -23.15
CA VAL A 94 -2.99 3.51 -22.74
C VAL A 94 -3.19 4.43 -23.94
N SER A 95 -4.37 5.03 -24.05
CA SER A 95 -4.69 5.98 -25.12
C SER A 95 -4.70 7.44 -24.68
N THR A 96 -4.83 7.67 -23.37
CA THR A 96 -4.96 9.01 -22.77
C THR A 96 -4.03 9.19 -21.58
N THR A 97 -4.42 8.77 -20.39
CA THR A 97 -3.59 8.81 -19.18
C THR A 97 -4.11 7.76 -18.22
N MET A 98 -3.22 7.21 -17.40
CA MET A 98 -3.57 6.29 -16.34
C MET A 98 -2.82 6.70 -15.07
N ARG A 99 -3.41 7.64 -14.33
CA ARG A 99 -2.84 8.16 -13.08
C ARG A 99 -3.93 8.54 -12.10
N PHE A 100 -3.55 8.60 -10.84
CA PHE A 100 -4.31 9.31 -9.83
C PHE A 100 -3.50 10.47 -9.29
N GLN A 101 -4.21 11.48 -8.78
CA GLN A 101 -3.61 12.70 -8.28
C GLN A 101 -4.29 13.20 -7.02
N PHE A 102 -3.55 13.97 -6.24
CA PHE A 102 -4.08 14.76 -5.14
C PHE A 102 -3.94 16.22 -5.56
N LEU A 103 -5.06 16.91 -5.69
CA LEU A 103 -5.08 18.31 -6.06
C LEU A 103 -4.81 19.21 -4.85
N ASP A 104 -4.14 20.32 -5.11
CA ASP A 104 -3.86 21.38 -4.14
C ASP A 104 -3.28 20.91 -2.80
N PRO A 105 -2.30 19.97 -2.77
CA PRO A 105 -1.76 19.41 -1.53
C PRO A 105 -1.22 20.47 -0.57
N GLN A 106 -0.70 21.59 -1.09
CA GLN A 106 -0.25 22.75 -0.32
C GLN A 106 -1.34 23.36 0.55
N THR A 107 -2.59 23.37 0.09
CA THR A 107 -3.73 23.89 0.86
C THR A 107 -4.27 22.88 1.86
N HIS A 108 -3.90 21.61 1.69
CA HIS A 108 -4.27 20.48 2.54
C HIS A 108 -3.14 20.06 3.50
N GLY A 109 -2.20 20.96 3.80
CA GLY A 109 -1.16 20.71 4.79
C GLY A 109 0.06 19.94 4.27
N LEU A 110 0.22 19.80 2.96
CA LEU A 110 1.37 19.16 2.33
C LEU A 110 1.96 20.02 1.19
N PRO A 111 2.53 21.20 1.51
CA PRO A 111 3.28 21.99 0.53
C PRO A 111 4.56 21.23 0.11
N ILE A 112 5.19 21.66 -0.99
CA ILE A 112 6.33 20.95 -1.63
C ILE A 112 7.42 20.48 -0.66
N TRP A 113 7.82 21.32 0.28
CA TRP A 113 8.88 21.02 1.26
C TRP A 113 8.33 20.68 2.65
N GLY A 114 7.05 20.28 2.73
CA GLY A 114 6.34 20.05 3.98
C GLY A 114 5.97 21.32 4.75
N PRO A 115 5.09 21.20 5.77
CA PRO A 115 4.65 22.33 6.59
C PRO A 115 5.83 23.15 7.11
N ALA A 116 5.84 24.45 6.79
CA ALA A 116 6.91 25.38 7.16
C ALA A 116 8.34 24.95 6.73
N GLY A 117 8.46 24.09 5.72
CA GLY A 117 9.74 23.54 5.25
C GLY A 117 10.30 22.38 6.06
N GLN A 118 9.57 21.89 7.09
CA GLN A 118 10.05 20.84 7.99
C GLN A 118 10.15 19.45 7.32
N GLY A 119 9.51 19.31 6.17
CA GLY A 119 9.66 18.17 5.29
C GLY A 119 8.43 17.30 5.16
N ALA A 120 8.55 16.35 4.24
CA ALA A 120 7.56 15.32 3.97
C ALA A 120 8.27 13.99 3.72
N THR A 121 7.57 12.90 4.03
CA THR A 121 8.04 11.54 3.81
C THR A 121 7.01 10.76 3.02
N TYR A 122 7.45 10.10 1.95
CA TYR A 122 6.63 9.28 1.07
C TYR A 122 7.16 7.85 1.13
N VAL A 123 6.27 6.88 1.28
CA VAL A 123 6.59 5.45 1.26
C VAL A 123 5.68 4.77 0.26
N TRP A 124 6.20 3.90 -0.58
CA TRP A 124 5.40 3.03 -1.44
C TRP A 124 6.15 1.75 -1.79
N ARG A 125 5.43 0.76 -2.29
CA ARG A 125 6.00 -0.44 -2.90
C ARG A 125 5.84 -0.40 -4.40
N ALA A 126 6.92 -0.72 -5.10
CA ALA A 126 7.00 -0.68 -6.55
C ALA A 126 7.48 -2.03 -7.08
N TYR A 127 6.81 -2.55 -8.10
CA TYR A 127 7.25 -3.71 -8.89
C TYR A 127 7.39 -3.27 -10.34
N PRO A 128 8.55 -2.72 -10.76
CA PRO A 128 8.71 -2.23 -12.12
C PRO A 128 8.87 -3.39 -13.10
N ARG A 129 8.14 -3.32 -14.21
CA ARG A 129 8.36 -4.14 -15.40
C ARG A 129 9.06 -3.30 -16.47
N GLN A 130 9.80 -3.97 -17.34
CA GLN A 130 10.55 -3.28 -18.36
C GLN A 130 9.62 -2.83 -19.49
N GLN A 131 9.70 -1.55 -19.84
CA GLN A 131 9.11 -0.99 -21.06
C GLN A 131 10.11 -0.05 -21.74
N PRO A 132 9.92 0.28 -23.04
CA PRO A 132 10.74 1.29 -23.69
C PRO A 132 10.33 2.72 -23.31
N GLY A 133 11.31 3.62 -23.19
CA GLY A 133 11.07 5.06 -22.98
C GLY A 133 10.72 5.42 -21.54
N TYR A 134 10.30 6.66 -21.33
CA TYR A 134 10.01 7.20 -20.01
C TYR A 134 8.82 6.51 -19.35
N TYR A 135 8.86 6.36 -18.03
CA TYR A 135 7.67 6.10 -17.25
C TYR A 135 7.78 6.59 -15.81
N THR A 136 6.67 7.10 -15.33
CA THR A 136 6.57 7.89 -14.12
C THR A 136 5.94 7.08 -13.01
N THR A 137 6.65 6.97 -11.88
CA THR A 137 6.07 6.48 -10.63
C THR A 137 5.38 7.61 -9.88
N PHE A 138 6.10 8.71 -9.63
CA PHE A 138 5.66 9.78 -8.72
C PHE A 138 6.20 11.17 -9.10
N PHE A 139 5.35 12.18 -8.97
CA PHE A 139 5.71 13.60 -8.95
C PHE A 139 4.95 14.39 -7.88
N TRP A 140 5.63 15.38 -7.29
CA TRP A 140 4.99 16.61 -6.77
C TRP A 140 5.30 17.73 -7.77
N GLY A 141 4.30 18.43 -8.30
CA GLY A 141 4.52 19.47 -9.29
C GLY A 141 3.22 20.13 -9.71
N THR A 142 3.16 20.68 -10.94
CA THR A 142 1.88 21.12 -11.51
C THR A 142 1.17 19.94 -12.16
N THR A 143 -0.16 19.95 -12.22
CA THR A 143 -0.88 19.21 -13.26
C THR A 143 -0.93 20.07 -14.53
N GLY A 144 -0.69 19.50 -15.70
CA GLY A 144 -0.60 20.23 -16.96
C GLY A 144 0.80 20.75 -17.29
N ASN A 145 0.91 21.99 -17.78
CA ASN A 145 2.15 22.46 -18.40
C ASN A 145 3.26 22.84 -17.39
N PHE A 146 4.39 22.12 -17.43
CA PHE A 146 5.57 22.33 -16.56
C PHE A 146 6.47 23.51 -16.96
N THR A 147 6.23 24.21 -18.08
CA THR A 147 7.07 25.35 -18.54
C THR A 147 6.84 26.66 -17.77
N TRP A 148 6.34 26.61 -16.53
CA TRP A 148 6.09 27.79 -15.72
C TRP A 148 7.32 28.21 -14.92
N GLY A 149 7.76 29.46 -15.12
CA GLY A 149 8.40 30.40 -14.18
C GLY A 149 9.62 30.01 -13.33
N GLY A 150 10.01 28.73 -13.28
CA GLY A 150 11.03 28.22 -12.36
C GLY A 150 10.99 26.72 -12.06
N TYR A 151 10.21 25.91 -12.79
CA TYR A 151 10.20 24.43 -12.69
C TYR A 151 10.11 23.90 -11.24
N THR A 152 9.08 24.30 -10.49
CA THR A 152 8.90 23.84 -9.11
C THR A 152 8.25 22.46 -9.08
N TYR A 153 9.07 21.42 -8.92
CA TYR A 153 8.61 20.04 -8.80
C TYR A 153 9.68 19.15 -8.15
N TYR A 154 9.32 17.92 -7.81
CA TYR A 154 10.28 16.83 -7.77
C TYR A 154 9.59 15.54 -8.19
N GLY A 155 10.35 14.61 -8.75
CA GLY A 155 9.87 13.29 -9.11
C GLY A 155 10.86 12.21 -8.67
N PHE A 156 10.32 11.02 -8.39
CA PHE A 156 11.12 9.85 -8.02
C PHE A 156 10.64 8.67 -8.86
N HIS A 157 11.42 8.29 -9.87
CA HIS A 157 11.01 7.27 -10.85
C HIS A 157 12.21 6.73 -11.65
N PRO A 158 11.99 5.74 -12.52
CA PRO A 158 12.98 5.30 -13.50
C PRO A 158 13.18 6.30 -14.66
N TYR A 159 14.43 6.63 -14.94
CA TYR A 159 14.84 7.43 -16.10
C TYR A 159 15.44 6.55 -17.21
N PRO A 160 14.98 6.65 -18.47
CA PRO A 160 15.53 5.85 -19.57
C PRO A 160 16.94 6.31 -19.94
N GLN A 161 17.85 5.36 -20.10
CA GLN A 161 19.14 5.61 -20.75
C GLN A 161 18.95 5.80 -22.27
N LYS A 162 20.02 6.12 -22.98
CA LYS A 162 20.00 6.44 -24.43
C LYS A 162 19.37 5.35 -25.31
N ASP A 163 19.43 4.08 -24.90
CA ASP A 163 18.80 2.98 -25.63
C ASP A 163 17.29 2.84 -25.36
N GLY A 164 16.75 3.59 -24.38
CA GLY A 164 15.36 3.58 -23.97
C GLY A 164 14.92 2.33 -23.24
N THR A 165 15.80 1.36 -22.99
CA THR A 165 15.44 0.04 -22.45
C THR A 165 16.06 -0.24 -21.09
N VAL A 166 17.26 0.30 -20.84
CA VAL A 166 17.86 0.35 -19.51
C VAL A 166 17.41 1.62 -18.82
N HIS A 167 16.96 1.49 -17.57
CA HIS A 167 16.57 2.64 -16.76
C HIS A 167 17.48 2.77 -15.55
N ARG A 168 17.65 3.99 -15.05
CA ARG A 168 18.30 4.27 -13.76
C ARG A 168 17.29 4.89 -12.82
N TRP A 169 17.42 4.63 -11.52
CA TRP A 169 16.65 5.40 -10.54
C TRP A 169 17.01 6.88 -10.63
N GLU A 170 16.03 7.74 -10.40
CA GLU A 170 16.18 9.18 -10.58
C GLU A 170 15.52 9.98 -9.46
N ILE A 171 16.14 11.12 -9.14
CA ILE A 171 15.45 12.31 -8.63
C ILE A 171 15.33 13.30 -9.80
N ALA A 172 14.11 13.60 -10.23
CA ALA A 172 13.84 14.66 -11.21
C ALA A 172 13.57 15.95 -10.43
N GLY A 173 14.17 17.08 -10.80
CA GLY A 173 14.06 18.28 -9.99
C GLY A 173 14.54 19.57 -10.66
N ASP A 174 15.34 20.35 -9.94
CA ASP A 174 15.62 21.75 -10.24
C ASP A 174 16.11 22.01 -11.67
N ASN A 175 15.45 22.98 -12.32
CA ASN A 175 15.72 23.42 -13.69
C ASN A 175 15.62 22.31 -14.77
N GLY A 176 14.80 21.28 -14.57
CA GLY A 176 14.77 20.16 -15.52
C GLY A 176 15.92 19.18 -15.33
N GLY A 177 16.54 19.17 -14.14
CA GLY A 177 17.67 18.32 -13.82
C GLY A 177 17.26 16.90 -13.47
N ASP A 178 18.03 15.95 -14.00
CA ASP A 178 17.86 14.51 -13.84
C ASP A 178 19.06 13.96 -13.03
N PHE A 179 18.83 13.55 -11.78
CA PHE A 179 19.90 13.05 -10.90
C PHE A 179 19.83 11.54 -10.78
N LEU A 180 20.77 10.85 -11.43
CA LEU A 180 20.68 9.40 -11.68
C LEU A 180 21.49 8.56 -10.69
N GLY A 181 20.94 7.39 -10.34
CA GLY A 181 21.51 6.41 -9.42
C GLY A 181 21.78 5.06 -10.07
N ASP A 182 21.58 3.95 -9.36
CA ASP A 182 21.83 2.61 -9.90
C ASP A 182 20.82 2.25 -11.02
N ASP A 183 21.18 1.26 -11.84
CA ASP A 183 20.27 0.67 -12.82
C ASP A 183 19.05 0.03 -12.13
N VAL A 184 17.89 0.16 -12.75
CA VAL A 184 16.66 -0.49 -12.31
C VAL A 184 16.74 -1.98 -12.59
N ILE A 185 16.49 -2.78 -11.56
CA ILE A 185 16.32 -4.23 -11.69
C ILE A 185 14.81 -4.51 -11.77
N TYR A 186 14.36 -5.05 -12.89
CA TYR A 186 12.93 -5.32 -13.12
C TYR A 186 12.44 -6.60 -12.45
N ASP A 187 11.12 -6.76 -12.45
CA ASP A 187 10.41 -7.98 -12.06
C ASP A 187 10.67 -8.42 -10.62
N ARG A 188 10.91 -7.46 -9.73
CA ARG A 188 11.00 -7.64 -8.29
C ARG A 188 10.34 -6.49 -7.53
N TRP A 189 9.95 -6.78 -6.29
CA TRP A 189 9.46 -5.76 -5.38
C TRP A 189 10.60 -4.91 -4.83
N PHE A 190 10.33 -3.61 -4.77
CA PHE A 190 11.08 -2.61 -4.02
C PHE A 190 10.15 -1.98 -2.99
N THR A 191 10.68 -1.67 -1.81
CA THR A 191 10.09 -0.67 -0.93
C THR A 191 10.88 0.61 -1.10
N GLN A 192 10.18 1.68 -1.43
CA GLN A 192 10.75 2.96 -1.79
C GLN A 192 10.37 4.01 -0.75
N VAL A 193 11.33 4.87 -0.42
CA VAL A 193 11.15 5.96 0.54
C VAL A 193 11.73 7.22 -0.05
N ALA A 194 10.93 8.28 -0.12
CA ALA A 194 11.42 9.62 -0.42
C ALA A 194 11.25 10.54 0.80
N ARG A 195 12.28 11.33 1.10
CA ARG A 195 12.22 12.40 2.10
C ARG A 195 12.63 13.72 1.47
N VAL A 196 11.84 14.75 1.71
CA VAL A 196 12.12 16.11 1.22
C VAL A 196 12.03 17.09 2.38
N TRP A 197 12.85 18.14 2.38
CA TRP A 197 12.76 19.23 3.36
C TRP A 197 13.49 20.48 2.87
N ALA A 198 13.28 21.60 3.56
CA ALA A 198 13.99 22.85 3.32
C ALA A 198 14.69 23.31 4.60
N ASP A 199 15.91 23.80 4.47
CA ASP A 199 16.60 24.51 5.55
C ASP A 199 17.43 25.68 4.99
N GLY A 200 18.24 26.30 5.84
CA GLY A 200 19.08 27.44 5.44
C GLY A 200 20.14 27.11 4.39
N SER A 201 20.43 25.83 4.16
CA SER A 201 21.43 25.35 3.21
C SER A 201 20.84 24.97 1.85
N GLY A 202 19.54 24.69 1.75
CA GLY A 202 18.92 24.38 0.47
C GLY A 202 17.56 23.70 0.54
N LYS A 203 17.20 23.09 -0.58
CA LYS A 203 16.05 22.20 -0.73
C LYS A 203 16.57 20.79 -0.95
N HIS A 204 16.23 19.88 -0.06
CA HIS A 204 16.86 18.58 0.00
C HIS A 204 15.86 17.50 -0.42
N MET A 205 16.37 16.54 -1.18
CA MET A 205 15.65 15.34 -1.61
C MET A 205 16.53 14.14 -1.34
N GLU A 206 15.97 13.13 -0.69
CA GLU A 206 16.56 11.82 -0.51
C GLU A 206 15.61 10.78 -1.05
N PHE A 207 16.10 9.88 -1.89
CA PHE A 207 15.34 8.79 -2.47
C PHE A 207 16.04 7.45 -2.22
N TYR A 208 15.48 6.68 -1.30
CA TYR A 208 15.87 5.32 -1.01
C TYR A 208 15.06 4.39 -1.89
N TRP A 209 15.69 3.75 -2.86
CA TRP A 209 14.98 3.02 -3.92
C TRP A 209 14.86 1.51 -3.65
N ASP A 210 15.57 0.94 -2.66
CA ASP A 210 15.48 -0.47 -2.24
C ASP A 210 15.66 -0.62 -0.71
N TRP A 211 14.67 -0.15 0.04
CA TRP A 211 14.62 -0.31 1.50
C TRP A 211 14.48 -1.80 1.89
N PRO A 212 15.15 -2.31 2.95
CA PRO A 212 15.81 -1.60 4.06
C PRO A 212 17.30 -1.28 3.87
N ASP A 213 17.87 -1.50 2.69
CA ASP A 213 19.26 -1.13 2.44
C ASP A 213 19.39 0.40 2.27
N GLN A 214 19.70 1.10 3.35
CA GLN A 214 19.85 2.55 3.37
C GLN A 214 21.06 3.06 2.55
N SER A 215 21.93 2.16 2.05
CA SER A 215 22.99 2.54 1.10
C SER A 215 22.44 2.73 -0.32
N LYS A 216 21.24 2.22 -0.62
CA LYS A 216 20.53 2.40 -1.89
C LYS A 216 19.80 3.73 -1.91
N LEU A 217 20.60 4.81 -1.87
CA LEU A 217 20.17 6.19 -1.74
C LEU A 217 20.64 7.04 -2.93
N LEU A 218 19.75 7.84 -3.49
CA LEU A 218 20.09 9.05 -4.24
C LEU A 218 19.79 10.25 -3.36
N ALA A 219 20.70 11.20 -3.30
CA ALA A 219 20.49 12.43 -2.56
C ALA A 219 20.82 13.62 -3.45
N HIS A 220 19.98 14.64 -3.40
CA HIS A 220 20.16 15.89 -4.12
C HIS A 220 19.82 17.08 -3.21
N THR A 221 20.54 18.18 -3.41
CA THR A 221 20.27 19.46 -2.73
C THR A 221 20.25 20.57 -3.77
N ALA A 222 19.06 21.12 -4.01
CA ALA A 222 18.87 22.29 -4.85
C ALA A 222 19.10 23.58 -4.05
N GLY A 223 19.31 24.68 -4.78
CA GLY A 223 19.54 26.00 -4.19
C GLY A 223 18.36 26.51 -3.34
N THR A 224 18.64 27.43 -2.41
CA THR A 224 17.65 27.97 -1.46
C THR A 224 16.48 28.70 -2.14
N SER A 225 16.65 29.20 -3.37
CA SER A 225 15.59 29.83 -4.16
C SER A 225 14.62 28.84 -4.82
N TYR A 226 14.97 27.55 -4.89
CA TYR A 226 14.18 26.54 -5.57
C TYR A 226 12.86 26.25 -4.85
N GLY A 227 11.78 26.07 -5.61
CA GLY A 227 10.48 25.69 -5.10
C GLY A 227 9.92 26.58 -3.98
N ASN A 228 10.18 27.89 -4.03
CA ASN A 228 9.63 28.86 -3.08
C ASN A 228 8.26 29.43 -3.51
N GLY A 229 7.83 29.15 -4.74
CA GLY A 229 6.52 29.54 -5.24
C GLY A 229 5.75 28.32 -5.70
N ASP A 230 4.47 28.26 -5.38
CA ASP A 230 3.61 27.17 -5.81
C ASP A 230 3.38 27.26 -7.33
N PRO A 231 3.38 26.12 -8.04
CA PRO A 231 2.95 26.10 -9.43
C PRO A 231 1.47 26.49 -9.58
N PRO A 232 0.99 26.79 -10.80
CA PRO A 232 -0.38 27.24 -11.03
C PRO A 232 -1.48 26.23 -10.62
N ALA A 233 -1.19 24.94 -10.70
CA ALA A 233 -2.13 23.88 -10.31
C ALA A 233 -1.36 22.74 -9.61
N PRO A 234 -0.97 22.92 -8.33
CA PRO A 234 -0.12 21.94 -7.65
C PRO A 234 -0.83 20.61 -7.45
N ALA A 235 -0.09 19.52 -7.65
CA ALA A 235 -0.59 18.18 -7.47
C ALA A 235 0.54 17.23 -7.05
N LEU A 236 0.16 16.21 -6.27
CA LEU A 236 0.90 14.96 -6.23
C LEU A 236 0.32 14.02 -7.29
N THR A 237 1.13 13.29 -8.03
CA THR A 237 0.68 12.41 -9.13
C THR A 237 1.42 11.08 -9.07
N TRP A 238 0.69 9.97 -9.31
CA TRP A 238 1.25 8.63 -9.44
C TRP A 238 0.79 7.93 -10.71
N GLY A 239 1.70 7.16 -11.32
CA GLY A 239 1.39 6.20 -12.37
C GLY A 239 1.50 6.72 -13.81
N ASP A 240 1.58 8.04 -14.03
CA ASP A 240 1.84 8.65 -15.35
C ASP A 240 2.38 10.07 -15.13
N ALA A 241 3.02 10.62 -16.16
CA ALA A 241 3.50 11.99 -16.14
C ALA A 241 2.33 12.99 -16.09
N PRO A 242 2.42 14.07 -15.29
CA PRO A 242 1.37 15.08 -15.17
C PRO A 242 1.30 16.11 -16.32
N TRP A 243 2.23 16.10 -17.30
CA TRP A 243 2.26 17.06 -18.41
C TRP A 243 1.62 16.55 -19.70
N PRO A 244 1.06 17.42 -20.55
CA PRO A 244 0.44 17.01 -21.81
C PRO A 244 1.48 16.46 -22.81
N SER A 245 1.04 15.52 -23.65
CA SER A 245 1.84 14.83 -24.67
C SER A 245 2.50 15.73 -25.74
N SER A 246 2.17 17.03 -25.76
CA SER A 246 2.56 17.99 -26.78
C SER A 246 3.88 18.74 -26.51
N THR A 247 4.63 18.42 -25.45
CA THR A 247 5.88 19.15 -25.11
C THR A 247 7.07 18.75 -25.98
N GLY A 248 7.00 17.64 -26.73
CA GLY A 248 7.58 17.47 -28.07
C GLY A 248 9.10 17.60 -28.26
N ILE A 249 9.91 17.76 -27.22
CA ILE A 249 11.36 17.97 -27.39
C ILE A 249 12.13 16.63 -27.54
N TYR A 250 11.57 15.47 -27.11
CA TYR A 250 12.25 14.16 -27.18
C TYR A 250 11.42 12.97 -27.71
N GLY A 251 10.24 13.18 -28.29
CA GLY A 251 9.30 12.13 -28.71
C GLY A 251 7.88 12.43 -28.20
N PRO A 252 6.92 11.50 -28.28
CA PRO A 252 5.67 11.66 -27.55
C PRO A 252 6.01 11.53 -26.06
N SER A 253 6.16 12.66 -25.37
CA SER A 253 6.43 12.75 -23.92
C SER A 253 5.26 13.46 -23.26
N GLY A 254 4.77 12.97 -22.13
CA GLY A 254 3.56 13.44 -21.45
C GLY A 254 2.41 12.45 -21.48
N GLU A 255 1.25 12.86 -20.97
CA GLU A 255 0.02 12.08 -20.74
C GLU A 255 -0.13 10.87 -21.66
N GLY A 256 -0.12 9.68 -21.05
CA GLY A 256 -0.30 8.39 -21.70
C GLY A 256 0.99 7.81 -22.30
N ASN A 257 2.06 8.58 -22.37
CA ASN A 257 3.34 8.14 -22.94
C ASN A 257 4.39 7.83 -21.87
N GLU A 258 4.09 8.12 -20.60
CA GLU A 258 4.98 7.87 -19.46
C GLU A 258 4.27 7.12 -18.35
N VAL A 259 3.33 6.25 -18.72
CA VAL A 259 2.56 5.44 -17.78
C VAL A 259 3.49 4.39 -17.17
N TYR A 260 3.49 4.26 -15.85
CA TYR A 260 4.20 3.22 -15.13
C TYR A 260 3.91 1.84 -15.74
N ASP A 261 4.93 1.00 -15.89
CA ASP A 261 4.72 -0.41 -16.20
C ASP A 261 5.10 -1.23 -14.97
N GLY A 262 4.09 -1.82 -14.34
CA GLY A 262 4.28 -2.57 -13.11
C GLY A 262 3.21 -2.35 -12.06
N ILE A 263 3.50 -2.78 -10.84
CA ILE A 263 2.53 -2.75 -9.73
C ILE A 263 2.95 -1.71 -8.69
N LEU A 264 1.99 -0.87 -8.29
CA LEU A 264 2.14 0.07 -7.16
C LEU A 264 1.15 -0.27 -6.03
N ARG A 265 1.63 -0.25 -4.78
CA ARG A 265 0.81 -0.40 -3.56
C ARG A 265 1.54 0.16 -2.33
N GLY A 266 0.99 0.00 -1.13
CA GLY A 266 1.71 0.32 0.10
C GLY A 266 1.94 1.82 0.30
N ILE A 267 1.06 2.68 -0.23
CA ILE A 267 1.31 4.11 -0.32
C ILE A 267 1.02 4.77 1.03
N GLN A 268 2.01 5.47 1.56
CA GLN A 268 1.93 6.24 2.79
C GLN A 268 2.55 7.62 2.55
N ILE A 269 1.90 8.66 3.04
CA ILE A 269 2.38 10.03 2.94
C ILE A 269 2.32 10.65 4.32
N TYR A 270 3.43 11.23 4.75
CA TYR A 270 3.59 11.92 6.02
C TYR A 270 3.98 13.36 5.76
N SER A 271 3.30 14.30 6.41
CA SER A 271 3.59 15.74 6.36
C SER A 271 4.73 16.16 7.29
N ASP A 272 5.69 15.27 7.52
CA ASP A 272 6.90 15.52 8.30
C ASP A 272 8.08 14.72 7.73
N LYS A 273 9.31 15.17 8.01
CA LYS A 273 10.52 14.41 7.72
C LYS A 273 10.75 13.38 8.82
N LEU A 274 10.26 12.16 8.59
CA LEU A 274 10.45 11.06 9.51
C LEU A 274 11.93 10.68 9.63
N SER A 275 12.34 10.26 10.83
CA SER A 275 13.65 9.65 11.03
C SER A 275 13.71 8.30 10.30
N LEU A 276 14.92 7.81 9.98
CA LEU A 276 15.05 6.52 9.29
C LEU A 276 14.54 5.34 10.15
N ALA A 277 14.60 5.48 11.48
CA ALA A 277 14.04 4.50 12.40
C ALA A 277 12.50 4.53 12.42
N ASP A 278 11.91 5.73 12.36
CA ASP A 278 10.46 5.87 12.25
C ASP A 278 9.99 5.32 10.90
N VAL A 279 10.66 5.66 9.79
CA VAL A 279 10.39 5.10 8.46
C VAL A 279 10.36 3.57 8.48
N GLN A 280 11.36 2.91 9.08
CA GLN A 280 11.36 1.46 9.21
C GLN A 280 10.11 0.96 9.94
N SER A 281 9.78 1.59 11.07
CA SER A 281 8.64 1.22 11.90
C SER A 281 7.31 1.41 11.16
N GLU A 282 7.18 2.50 10.38
CA GLU A 282 5.99 2.81 9.58
C GLU A 282 5.84 1.91 8.34
N ILE A 283 6.94 1.43 7.77
CA ILE A 283 6.90 0.38 6.72
C ILE A 283 6.36 -0.92 7.30
N ASP A 284 6.83 -1.32 8.49
CA ASP A 284 6.44 -2.58 9.13
C ASP A 284 5.00 -2.53 9.67
N SER A 285 4.59 -1.37 10.20
CA SER A 285 3.27 -1.13 10.77
C SER A 285 2.94 0.36 10.67
N PRO A 286 2.15 0.77 9.66
CA PRO A 286 1.82 2.17 9.46
C PRO A 286 1.11 2.78 10.67
N VAL A 287 1.39 4.05 10.93
CA VAL A 287 0.88 4.81 12.06
C VAL A 287 1.28 4.18 13.41
N SER A 288 2.47 3.56 13.50
CA SER A 288 2.94 2.89 14.72
C SER A 288 3.72 3.82 15.66
N THR A 289 4.51 4.73 15.11
CA THR A 289 5.33 5.67 15.91
C THR A 289 4.55 6.91 16.31
N ALA A 290 5.09 7.67 17.27
CA ALA A 290 4.52 8.96 17.63
C ALA A 290 4.62 9.98 16.49
N ALA A 291 5.74 9.99 15.75
CA ALA A 291 5.97 10.88 14.63
C ALA A 291 5.03 10.56 13.46
N GLY A 292 4.88 9.29 13.09
CA GLY A 292 3.95 8.86 12.05
C GLY A 292 2.49 9.13 12.40
N LYS A 293 2.07 8.88 13.65
CA LYS A 293 0.73 9.28 14.14
C LYS A 293 0.45 10.77 14.02
N ALA A 294 1.44 11.59 14.32
CA ALA A 294 1.29 13.04 14.33
C ALA A 294 1.27 13.64 12.93
N SER A 295 1.87 12.96 11.94
CA SER A 295 2.10 13.51 10.60
C SER A 295 1.47 12.72 9.47
N ILE A 296 0.77 11.61 9.73
CA ILE A 296 0.11 10.84 8.66
C ILE A 296 -0.86 11.76 7.89
N TRP A 297 -0.64 11.85 6.59
CA TRP A 297 -1.41 12.67 5.66
C TRP A 297 -2.30 11.81 4.77
N TYR A 298 -1.77 10.70 4.25
CA TYR A 298 -2.53 9.73 3.46
C TYR A 298 -2.01 8.32 3.72
N LEU A 299 -2.91 7.34 3.76
CA LEU A 299 -2.56 5.93 3.89
C LEU A 299 -3.45 5.08 3.01
N ASN A 300 -2.88 4.29 2.11
CA ASN A 300 -3.59 3.17 1.50
C ASN A 300 -2.59 2.08 1.12
N ILE A 301 -2.58 1.00 1.92
CA ILE A 301 -1.62 -0.09 1.75
C ILE A 301 -2.03 -1.05 0.63
N ASP A 302 -3.34 -1.22 0.43
CA ASP A 302 -3.94 -2.18 -0.48
C ASP A 302 -4.91 -1.46 -1.45
N PRO A 303 -4.42 -0.52 -2.27
CA PRO A 303 -5.28 0.18 -3.21
C PRO A 303 -5.83 -0.79 -4.26
N THR A 304 -7.00 -0.48 -4.79
CA THR A 304 -7.63 -1.19 -5.90
C THR A 304 -8.04 -0.18 -6.98
N PRO A 305 -8.27 -0.61 -8.24
CA PRO A 305 -8.73 0.30 -9.29
C PRO A 305 -10.04 1.04 -8.95
N THR A 306 -10.86 0.46 -8.06
CA THR A 306 -12.13 1.03 -7.59
C THR A 306 -12.03 1.75 -6.24
N ASP A 307 -10.90 1.62 -5.54
CA ASP A 307 -10.70 2.21 -4.22
C ASP A 307 -9.25 2.64 -4.02
N ILE A 308 -9.02 3.93 -4.23
CA ILE A 308 -7.79 4.65 -3.89
C ILE A 308 -8.01 5.62 -2.73
N SER A 309 -9.12 5.50 -2.00
CA SER A 309 -9.46 6.43 -0.91
C SER A 309 -8.48 6.32 0.25
N ASP A 310 -8.39 7.41 1.01
CA ASP A 310 -7.55 7.54 2.19
C ASP A 310 -8.05 6.65 3.34
N LYS A 311 -7.14 5.85 3.90
CA LYS A 311 -7.36 4.97 5.06
C LYS A 311 -6.68 5.50 6.33
N SER A 312 -6.06 6.68 6.27
CA SER A 312 -5.44 7.33 7.43
C SER A 312 -6.48 7.96 8.37
N GLY A 313 -7.67 8.28 7.85
CA GLY A 313 -8.71 9.01 8.55
C GLY A 313 -8.61 10.53 8.40
N GLN A 314 -7.69 11.05 7.58
CA GLN A 314 -7.56 12.49 7.30
C GLN A 314 -8.51 12.97 6.19
N GLY A 315 -8.98 12.06 5.33
CA GLY A 315 -9.92 12.38 4.26
C GLY A 315 -9.25 13.05 3.06
N HIS A 316 -7.94 12.83 2.88
CA HIS A 316 -7.21 13.29 1.70
C HIS A 316 -7.36 12.28 0.57
N ASP A 317 -8.57 12.16 0.04
CA ASP A 317 -8.85 11.22 -1.06
C ASP A 317 -8.24 11.71 -2.37
N PRO A 318 -7.42 10.90 -3.06
CA PRO A 318 -7.01 11.20 -4.42
C PRO A 318 -8.15 10.96 -5.41
N GLU A 319 -8.00 11.54 -6.59
CA GLU A 319 -8.88 11.31 -7.73
C GLU A 319 -8.15 10.65 -8.89
N TRP A 320 -8.86 9.81 -9.63
CA TRP A 320 -8.37 9.31 -10.91
C TRP A 320 -8.45 10.40 -11.97
N VAL A 321 -7.41 10.50 -12.80
CA VAL A 321 -7.42 11.35 -13.98
C VAL A 321 -7.87 10.53 -15.19
N GLY A 322 -8.84 11.05 -15.94
CA GLY A 322 -9.38 10.36 -17.10
C GLY A 322 -10.20 9.11 -16.77
N ALA A 323 -10.50 8.31 -17.80
CA ALA A 323 -11.37 7.14 -17.70
C ALA A 323 -10.60 5.80 -17.59
N GLU A 324 -9.33 5.77 -17.97
CA GLU A 324 -8.53 4.54 -17.95
C GLU A 324 -8.09 4.21 -16.52
N ARG A 325 -7.99 2.91 -16.19
CA ARG A 325 -7.68 2.42 -14.85
C ARG A 325 -6.67 1.28 -14.93
N PRO A 326 -5.74 1.16 -13.97
CA PRO A 326 -4.89 -0.02 -13.85
C PRO A 326 -5.75 -1.25 -13.55
N SER A 327 -5.19 -2.43 -13.81
CA SER A 327 -5.82 -3.68 -13.40
C SER A 327 -5.62 -3.94 -11.90
N LEU A 328 -6.46 -4.79 -11.32
CA LEU A 328 -6.29 -5.21 -9.93
C LEU A 328 -5.20 -6.28 -9.83
N TYR A 329 -4.18 -6.01 -9.04
CA TYR A 329 -3.23 -7.02 -8.58
C TYR A 329 -3.72 -7.66 -7.27
N GLN A 330 -3.58 -8.98 -7.13
CA GLN A 330 -3.77 -9.72 -5.88
C GLN A 330 -2.66 -10.78 -5.74
N GLU A 331 -2.10 -10.90 -4.53
CA GLU A 331 -1.16 -11.97 -4.15
C GLU A 331 -1.82 -13.32 -3.85
#